data_AF-A0A8T7LM60-F1
#
_entry.id   AF-A0A8T7LM60-F1
#
_cell.length_a   1.000
_cell.length_b   1.000
_cell.length_c   1.000
_cell.angle_alpha   90.00
_cell.angle_beta   90.00
_cell.angle_gamma   90.00
#
_symmetry.space_group_name_H-M   'P 1'
#
loop_
_entity.id
_entity.type
_entity.pdbx_description
1 polymer ?
#
loop_
_entity_poly.entity_id
_entity_poly.type
_entity_poly.pdbx_seq_one_letter_code
_entity_poly.pdbx_strand_id
1 'polypeptide(L)'
;MTPPPLHFTQGVGHWAGNAEVFDSKGTFLGNGSDYRNVQSLPEGRVRIDVSFVGPFKHSGHYFIQQEENHRLYEGPANVGYAETLSENLVDANAYWSALGLSQRFFLMIVDGNLQLSLAQMSRGEHLMYVVVGQNDRVPDSTPNPQPTLTSGTHYDLQEDPTAGHGEIFLHRQGRWHGELTALDENRKPLGKFAYTETLKPSTLRAFELEVKGGAFDKSARRFPLSTNHWQAWTTEDSEIVGSYSLSGGRALSGQFYHRPTHLRCWRRDVVTLDGTRKAVVQHWYRGGQRVGSQFGVMEFERA
;
A
#
# COMPACT_ATOMS: atom_id res chain seq x y z
N MET A 1 -2.14 -29.01 -19.83
CA MET A 1 -0.93 -28.16 -19.92
C MET A 1 -1.05 -27.10 -18.85
N THR A 2 -0.17 -27.12 -17.85
CA THR A 2 -0.05 -26.05 -16.86
C THR A 2 0.46 -24.80 -17.59
N PRO A 3 -0.13 -23.62 -17.39
CA PRO A 3 0.45 -22.39 -17.92
C PRO A 3 1.88 -22.24 -17.37
N PRO A 4 2.80 -21.66 -18.15
CA PRO A 4 4.13 -21.34 -17.63
C PRO A 4 3.98 -20.43 -16.40
N PRO A 5 4.82 -20.60 -15.37
CA PRO A 5 4.76 -19.76 -14.19
C PRO A 5 4.86 -18.29 -14.58
N LEU A 6 4.05 -17.43 -13.96
CA LEU A 6 4.19 -15.98 -14.06
C LEU A 6 5.62 -15.62 -13.65
N HIS A 7 6.43 -15.24 -14.64
CA HIS A 7 7.80 -14.82 -14.36
C HIS A 7 7.76 -13.49 -13.62
N PHE A 8 8.51 -13.41 -12.51
CA PHE A 8 8.76 -12.16 -11.81
C PHE A 8 9.65 -11.28 -12.70
N THR A 9 9.08 -10.60 -13.70
CA THR A 9 9.87 -9.80 -14.65
C THR A 9 9.83 -8.32 -14.33
N GLN A 10 8.65 -7.77 -14.01
CA GLN A 10 8.54 -6.33 -13.74
C GLN A 10 9.36 -5.85 -12.54
N GLY A 11 9.52 -6.68 -11.50
CA GLY A 11 10.25 -6.30 -10.30
C GLY A 11 11.78 -6.41 -10.40
N VAL A 12 12.32 -7.07 -11.44
CA VAL A 12 13.77 -7.25 -11.62
C VAL A 12 14.43 -5.90 -11.91
N GLY A 13 15.65 -5.71 -11.44
CA GLY A 13 16.45 -4.50 -11.63
C GLY A 13 16.75 -3.77 -10.33
N HIS A 14 17.25 -2.54 -10.48
CA HIS A 14 17.59 -1.65 -9.39
C HIS A 14 16.44 -0.70 -9.08
N TRP A 15 16.15 -0.52 -7.81
CA TRP A 15 15.12 0.39 -7.31
C TRP A 15 15.70 1.25 -6.20
N ALA A 16 15.40 2.54 -6.24
CA ALA A 16 15.84 3.47 -5.21
C ALA A 16 14.74 4.50 -4.95
N GLY A 17 14.60 4.88 -3.69
CA GLY A 17 13.66 5.93 -3.34
C GLY A 17 13.61 6.19 -1.85
N ASN A 18 12.47 6.74 -1.44
CA ASN A 18 12.28 7.21 -0.08
C ASN A 18 11.10 6.49 0.55
N ALA A 19 11.19 6.38 1.87
CA ALA A 19 10.04 6.04 2.67
C ALA A 19 9.85 7.06 3.78
N GLU A 20 8.60 7.41 4.01
CA GLU A 20 8.19 8.15 5.20
C GLU A 20 7.90 7.14 6.30
N VAL A 21 8.46 7.34 7.49
CA VAL A 21 8.29 6.43 8.62
C VAL A 21 7.50 7.11 9.72
N PHE A 22 6.48 6.42 10.21
CA PHE A 22 5.59 6.85 11.29
C PHE A 22 5.61 5.84 12.41
N ASP A 23 5.35 6.28 13.63
CA ASP A 23 5.07 5.37 14.74
C ASP A 23 3.60 4.90 14.76
N SER A 24 3.21 4.17 15.80
CA SER A 24 1.83 3.68 15.96
C SER A 24 0.79 4.74 16.30
N LYS A 25 1.21 5.97 16.62
CA LYS A 25 0.34 7.10 16.89
C LYS A 25 0.19 8.02 15.69
N GLY A 26 0.89 7.73 14.59
CA GLY A 26 0.91 8.57 13.39
C GLY A 26 2.00 9.65 13.44
N THR A 27 2.84 9.68 14.47
CA THR A 27 3.92 10.66 14.58
C THR A 27 5.00 10.38 13.54
N PHE A 28 5.36 11.40 12.76
CA PHE A 28 6.43 11.27 11.77
C PHE A 28 7.79 11.14 12.46
N LEU A 29 8.50 10.05 12.16
CA LEU A 29 9.81 9.74 12.72
C LEU A 29 10.97 10.14 11.81
N GLY A 30 10.68 10.46 10.54
CA GLY A 30 11.67 10.85 9.56
C GLY A 30 11.57 10.07 8.26
N ASN A 31 12.39 10.50 7.30
CA ASN A 31 12.56 9.84 6.03
C ASN A 31 13.60 8.72 6.12
N GLY A 32 13.41 7.68 5.31
CA GLY A 32 14.38 6.62 5.09
C GLY A 32 14.70 6.48 3.62
N SER A 33 15.98 6.22 3.33
CA SER A 33 16.44 5.83 2.00
C SER A 33 16.25 4.32 1.83
N ASP A 34 15.54 3.89 0.78
CA ASP A 34 15.30 2.48 0.44
C ASP A 34 15.93 2.14 -0.90
N TYR A 35 16.80 1.13 -0.92
CA TYR A 35 17.47 0.60 -2.10
C TYR A 35 17.22 -0.89 -2.21
N ARG A 36 16.90 -1.32 -3.43
CA ARG A 36 16.69 -2.74 -3.74
C ARG A 36 17.41 -3.10 -5.02
N ASN A 37 18.20 -4.15 -4.96
CA ASN A 37 18.76 -4.81 -6.12
C ASN A 37 18.05 -6.15 -6.28
N VAL A 38 17.33 -6.32 -7.38
CA VAL A 38 16.50 -7.50 -7.63
C VAL A 38 17.04 -8.24 -8.83
N GLN A 39 17.54 -9.45 -8.61
CA GLN A 39 18.24 -10.25 -9.60
C GLN A 39 17.48 -11.55 -9.85
N SER A 40 17.18 -11.82 -11.11
CA SER A 40 16.70 -13.15 -11.51
C SER A 40 17.88 -14.13 -11.51
N LEU A 41 17.66 -15.30 -10.91
CA LEU A 41 18.61 -16.40 -10.84
C LEU A 41 18.09 -17.60 -11.66
N PRO A 42 18.93 -18.59 -11.95
CA PRO A 42 18.48 -19.85 -12.55
C PRO A 42 17.32 -20.49 -11.76
N GLU A 43 16.53 -21.32 -12.44
CA GLU A 43 15.42 -22.10 -11.86
C GLU A 43 14.26 -21.24 -11.32
N GLY A 44 14.13 -19.99 -11.79
CA GLY A 44 13.01 -19.13 -11.43
C GLY A 44 13.11 -18.51 -10.03
N ARG A 45 14.27 -18.64 -9.37
CA ARG A 45 14.54 -17.94 -8.11
C ARG A 45 14.84 -16.46 -8.38
N VAL A 46 14.49 -15.60 -7.43
CA VAL A 46 14.86 -14.18 -7.46
C VAL A 46 15.60 -13.85 -6.18
N ARG A 47 16.74 -13.18 -6.28
CA ARG A 47 17.44 -12.63 -5.13
C ARG A 47 17.10 -11.16 -5.00
N ILE A 48 16.83 -10.72 -3.77
CA ILE A 48 16.67 -9.32 -3.44
C ILE A 48 17.72 -8.97 -2.39
N ASP A 49 18.62 -8.05 -2.74
CA ASP A 49 19.42 -7.33 -1.76
C ASP A 49 18.68 -6.03 -1.40
N VAL A 50 18.46 -5.79 -0.11
CA VAL A 50 17.75 -4.63 0.41
C VAL A 50 18.66 -3.84 1.34
N SER A 51 18.58 -2.51 1.24
CA SER A 51 19.23 -1.59 2.16
C SER A 51 18.29 -0.44 2.48
N PHE A 52 17.95 -0.31 3.75
CA PHE A 52 17.12 0.75 4.29
C PHE A 52 17.88 1.51 5.38
N VAL A 53 17.94 2.83 5.25
CA VAL A 53 18.58 3.72 6.23
C VAL A 53 17.64 4.87 6.55
N GLY A 54 17.13 4.90 7.78
CA GLY A 54 16.25 5.94 8.28
C GLY A 54 16.09 5.85 9.80
N PRO A 55 14.88 6.09 10.35
CA PRO A 55 14.57 5.93 11.78
C PRO A 55 14.87 4.55 12.36
N PHE A 56 14.97 3.53 11.49
CA PHE A 56 15.64 2.27 11.78
C PHE A 56 16.57 1.93 10.61
N LYS A 57 17.47 0.96 10.83
CA LYS A 57 18.39 0.47 9.80
C LYS A 57 18.13 -1.00 9.53
N HIS A 58 18.04 -1.37 8.27
CA HIS A 58 17.87 -2.74 7.86
C HIS A 58 18.63 -2.99 6.57
N SER A 59 19.47 -4.01 6.53
CA SER A 59 20.13 -4.42 5.31
C SER A 59 20.34 -5.92 5.30
N GLY A 60 20.39 -6.49 4.10
CA GLY A 60 20.65 -7.89 3.90
C GLY A 60 20.09 -8.37 2.58
N HIS A 61 19.88 -9.67 2.48
CA HIS A 61 19.30 -10.29 1.30
C HIS A 61 18.28 -11.34 1.67
N TYR A 62 17.41 -11.66 0.71
CA TYR A 62 16.50 -12.79 0.74
C TYR A 62 16.23 -13.28 -0.67
N PHE A 63 15.72 -14.49 -0.76
CA PHE A 63 15.31 -15.13 -2.00
C PHE A 63 13.79 -15.20 -2.06
N ILE A 64 13.28 -15.09 -3.27
CA ILE A 64 11.89 -15.38 -3.60
C ILE A 64 11.88 -16.68 -4.40
N GLN A 65 11.13 -17.65 -3.90
CA GLN A 65 10.66 -18.79 -4.66
C GLN A 65 9.25 -18.49 -5.16
N GLN A 66 9.09 -18.46 -6.49
CA GLN A 66 7.81 -18.22 -7.14
C GLN A 66 7.04 -19.53 -7.22
N GLU A 67 5.83 -19.53 -6.67
CA GLU A 67 4.84 -20.59 -6.86
C GLU A 67 3.74 -20.09 -7.80
N GLU A 68 2.80 -20.96 -8.18
CA GLU A 68 1.71 -20.62 -9.10
C GLU A 68 0.93 -19.37 -8.66
N ASN A 69 0.76 -19.23 -7.34
CA ASN A 69 -0.26 -18.34 -6.80
C ASN A 69 0.23 -17.53 -5.57
N HIS A 70 1.48 -17.76 -5.17
CA HIS A 70 2.13 -17.08 -4.07
C HIS A 70 3.64 -17.07 -4.28
N ARG A 71 4.32 -16.37 -3.40
CA ARG A 71 5.77 -16.28 -3.33
C ARG A 71 6.20 -16.60 -1.91
N LEU A 72 7.21 -17.45 -1.77
CA LEU A 72 7.86 -17.73 -0.49
C LEU A 72 9.13 -16.91 -0.40
N TYR A 73 9.27 -16.18 0.71
CA TYR A 73 10.43 -15.34 0.98
C TYR A 73 11.30 -16.05 1.99
N GLU A 74 12.59 -16.17 1.72
CA GLU A 74 13.52 -16.84 2.61
C GLU A 74 14.89 -16.16 2.61
N GLY A 75 15.37 -15.78 3.79
CA GLY A 75 16.69 -15.22 3.97
C GLY A 75 16.85 -14.48 5.30
N PRO A 76 18.07 -14.03 5.62
CA PRO A 76 18.35 -13.32 6.87
C PRO A 76 17.61 -11.99 6.99
N ALA A 77 17.32 -11.32 5.87
CA ALA A 77 16.62 -10.04 5.87
C ALA A 77 15.09 -10.20 5.99
N ASN A 78 14.52 -11.24 5.37
CA ASN A 78 13.08 -11.40 5.27
C ASN A 78 12.70 -12.88 5.10
N VAL A 79 11.71 -13.32 5.85
CA VAL A 79 11.07 -14.63 5.69
C VAL A 79 9.56 -14.45 5.67
N GLY A 80 8.84 -15.17 4.82
CA GLY A 80 7.39 -15.05 4.80
C GLY A 80 6.70 -15.54 3.56
N TYR A 81 5.45 -15.10 3.44
CA TYR A 81 4.54 -15.49 2.38
C TYR A 81 3.92 -14.25 1.76
N ALA A 82 3.91 -14.20 0.43
CA ALA A 82 3.23 -13.17 -0.32
C ALA A 82 2.24 -13.76 -1.30
N GLU A 83 1.00 -13.32 -1.20
CA GLU A 83 0.04 -13.60 -2.25
C GLU A 83 0.34 -12.73 -3.47
N THR A 84 0.36 -13.37 -4.64
CA THR A 84 0.58 -12.69 -5.92
C THR A 84 -0.78 -12.43 -6.56
N LEU A 85 -1.30 -11.22 -6.42
CA LEU A 85 -2.59 -10.83 -7.00
C LEU A 85 -2.44 -10.47 -8.49
N SER A 86 -1.27 -9.98 -8.88
CA SER A 86 -0.85 -9.83 -10.27
C SER A 86 0.67 -9.89 -10.35
N GLU A 87 1.25 -9.85 -11.54
CA GLU A 87 2.71 -9.77 -11.70
C GLU A 87 3.30 -8.59 -10.92
N ASN A 88 2.56 -7.47 -10.91
CA ASN A 88 2.99 -6.18 -10.40
C ASN A 88 2.56 -5.92 -8.96
N LEU A 89 1.84 -6.83 -8.33
CA LEU A 89 1.23 -6.60 -7.03
C LEU A 89 1.42 -7.80 -6.10
N VAL A 90 2.00 -7.51 -4.94
CA VAL A 90 2.03 -8.43 -3.80
C VAL A 90 1.30 -7.85 -2.59
N ASP A 91 0.54 -8.70 -1.91
CA ASP A 91 0.16 -8.52 -0.50
C ASP A 91 0.83 -9.63 0.31
N ALA A 92 1.67 -9.24 1.26
CA ALA A 92 2.58 -10.12 1.95
C ALA A 92 2.45 -10.02 3.46
N ASN A 93 2.59 -11.16 4.10
CA ASN A 93 2.85 -11.28 5.52
C ASN A 93 4.26 -11.85 5.67
N ALA A 94 5.16 -11.01 6.15
CA ALA A 94 6.58 -11.27 6.23
C ALA A 94 7.08 -11.08 7.67
N TYR A 95 8.30 -11.49 7.92
CA TYR A 95 9.01 -11.31 9.17
C TYR A 95 10.44 -10.88 8.87
N TRP A 96 10.79 -9.70 9.38
CA TRP A 96 12.14 -9.17 9.26
C TRP A 96 12.95 -9.68 10.44
N SER A 97 13.56 -10.85 10.25
CA SER A 97 14.30 -11.58 11.28
C SER A 97 15.36 -10.72 11.96
N ALA A 98 16.08 -9.90 11.19
CA ALA A 98 17.11 -9.01 11.72
C ALA A 98 16.58 -7.92 12.69
N LEU A 99 15.31 -7.53 12.61
CA LEU A 99 14.70 -6.51 13.48
C LEU A 99 13.75 -7.11 14.54
N GLY A 100 13.42 -8.40 14.40
CA GLY A 100 12.40 -9.05 15.20
C GLY A 100 11.02 -8.41 15.02
N LEU A 101 10.64 -8.11 13.77
CA LEU A 101 9.38 -7.43 13.42
C LEU A 101 8.59 -8.24 12.40
N SER A 102 7.32 -8.51 12.71
CA SER A 102 6.34 -8.96 11.72
C SER A 102 5.97 -7.80 10.81
N GLN A 103 5.72 -8.09 9.54
CA GLN A 103 5.42 -7.11 8.52
C GLN A 103 4.14 -7.52 7.80
N ARG A 104 3.17 -6.61 7.77
CA ARG A 104 2.08 -6.65 6.79
C ARG A 104 2.43 -5.67 5.68
N PHE A 105 2.61 -6.17 4.47
CA PHE A 105 3.25 -5.43 3.39
C PHE A 105 2.41 -5.47 2.12
N PHE A 106 2.27 -4.32 1.48
CA PHE A 106 1.75 -4.22 0.13
C PHE A 106 2.79 -3.51 -0.72
N LEU A 107 3.01 -3.99 -1.95
CA LEU A 107 3.80 -3.30 -2.96
C LEU A 107 3.17 -3.47 -4.33
N MET A 108 3.02 -2.35 -5.04
CA MET A 108 2.56 -2.30 -6.41
C MET A 108 3.60 -1.63 -7.30
N ILE A 109 3.89 -2.25 -8.45
CA ILE A 109 4.64 -1.66 -9.55
C ILE A 109 3.66 -0.98 -10.49
N VAL A 110 3.80 0.33 -10.64
CA VAL A 110 3.01 1.21 -11.51
C VAL A 110 3.84 1.53 -12.75
N ASP A 111 3.26 1.29 -13.93
CA ASP A 111 3.86 1.55 -15.25
C ASP A 111 5.27 0.96 -15.48
N GLY A 112 5.65 -0.04 -14.68
CA GLY A 112 6.94 -0.73 -14.77
C GLY A 112 8.14 0.05 -14.22
N ASN A 113 7.96 1.29 -13.78
CA ASN A 113 9.07 2.16 -13.35
C ASN A 113 8.90 2.79 -11.97
N LEU A 114 7.75 2.62 -11.33
CA LEU A 114 7.44 3.18 -10.02
C LEU A 114 6.96 2.07 -9.08
N GLN A 115 7.49 2.03 -7.86
CA GLN A 115 7.00 1.19 -6.77
C GLN A 115 6.33 2.06 -5.72
N LEU A 116 5.11 1.69 -5.35
CA LEU A 116 4.42 2.24 -4.18
C LEU A 116 4.25 1.13 -3.17
N SER A 117 4.59 1.40 -1.91
CA SER A 117 4.51 0.39 -0.87
C SER A 117 4.02 0.92 0.47
N LEU A 118 3.38 0.03 1.22
CA LEU A 118 2.97 0.27 2.60
C LEU A 118 3.37 -0.94 3.44
N ALA A 119 4.23 -0.71 4.43
CA ALA A 119 4.58 -1.71 5.44
C ALA A 119 4.06 -1.29 6.81
N GLN A 120 3.29 -2.17 7.44
CA GLN A 120 2.95 -2.08 8.85
C GLN A 120 3.82 -3.08 9.61
N MET A 121 4.72 -2.58 10.44
CA MET A 121 5.72 -3.37 11.14
C MET A 121 5.36 -3.49 12.63
N SER A 122 5.21 -4.70 13.12
CA SER A 122 4.74 -4.98 14.48
C SER A 122 5.69 -5.90 15.24
N ARG A 123 5.75 -5.72 16.56
CA ARG A 123 6.35 -6.69 17.49
C ARG A 123 5.25 -7.30 18.33
N GLY A 124 4.95 -8.57 18.08
CA GLY A 124 3.70 -9.17 18.58
C GLY A 124 2.49 -8.41 18.03
N GLU A 125 1.58 -8.01 18.91
CA GLU A 125 0.39 -7.23 18.55
C GLU A 125 0.63 -5.71 18.51
N HIS A 126 1.83 -5.25 18.90
CA HIS A 126 2.16 -3.83 18.96
C HIS A 126 2.71 -3.35 17.62
N LEU A 127 1.98 -2.45 16.96
CA LEU A 127 2.50 -1.72 15.81
C LEU A 127 3.67 -0.84 16.27
N MET A 128 4.80 -0.95 15.59
CA MET A 128 6.03 -0.21 15.87
C MET A 128 6.24 0.88 14.83
N TYR A 129 6.12 0.52 13.56
CA TYR A 129 6.34 1.45 12.45
C TYR A 129 5.28 1.28 11.37
N VAL A 130 4.91 2.38 10.74
CA VAL A 130 4.28 2.39 9.40
C VAL A 130 5.25 3.04 8.45
N VAL A 131 5.60 2.33 7.36
CA VAL A 131 6.58 2.78 6.37
C VAL A 131 5.86 2.94 5.04
N VAL A 132 5.83 4.17 4.53
CA VAL A 132 5.18 4.51 3.26
C VAL A 132 6.25 4.77 2.20
N GLY A 133 6.49 3.80 1.34
CA GLY A 133 7.57 3.83 0.35
C GLY A 133 7.12 4.31 -1.02
N GLN A 134 8.00 5.07 -1.67
CA GLN A 134 7.97 5.32 -3.11
C GLN A 134 9.39 5.12 -3.67
N ASN A 135 9.54 4.19 -4.62
CA ASN A 135 10.83 3.90 -5.25
C ASN A 135 10.71 3.98 -6.77
N ASP A 136 11.68 4.61 -7.40
CA ASP A 136 11.78 4.66 -8.85
C ASP A 136 12.76 3.59 -9.33
N ARG A 137 12.51 3.09 -10.55
CA ARG A 137 13.43 2.19 -11.21
C ARG A 137 14.68 2.96 -11.60
N VAL A 138 15.83 2.46 -11.19
CA VAL A 138 17.12 3.08 -11.46
C VAL A 138 17.60 2.67 -12.85
N PRO A 139 17.85 3.61 -13.76
CA PRO A 139 18.47 3.29 -15.04
C PRO A 139 19.90 2.80 -14.85
N ASP A 140 20.34 1.85 -15.67
CA ASP A 140 21.72 1.31 -15.64
C ASP A 140 22.78 2.40 -15.83
N SER A 141 22.41 3.53 -16.46
CA SER A 141 23.28 4.70 -16.65
C SER A 141 23.58 5.48 -15.36
N THR A 142 22.83 5.27 -14.28
CA THR A 142 22.90 6.08 -13.05
C THR A 142 22.86 5.18 -11.81
N PRO A 143 23.91 4.38 -11.55
CA PRO A 143 23.85 3.26 -10.62
C PRO A 143 23.67 3.62 -9.14
N ASN A 144 23.87 4.88 -8.74
CA ASN A 144 23.76 5.35 -7.36
C ASN A 144 22.90 6.63 -7.26
N PRO A 145 21.59 6.57 -7.55
CA PRO A 145 20.73 7.72 -7.38
C PRO A 145 20.62 8.06 -5.90
N GLN A 146 20.75 9.35 -5.57
CA GLN A 146 20.42 9.83 -4.24
C GLN A 146 18.89 9.98 -4.15
N PRO A 147 18.23 9.35 -3.17
CA PRO A 147 16.79 9.41 -3.07
C PRO A 147 16.34 10.82 -2.65
N THR A 148 15.26 11.30 -3.27
CA THR A 148 14.69 12.63 -3.05
C THR A 148 14.20 12.80 -1.61
N LEU A 149 14.88 13.55 -0.74
CA LEU A 149 14.35 13.87 0.60
C LEU A 149 12.98 14.56 0.46
N THR A 150 11.94 13.94 1.01
CA THR A 150 10.54 14.36 0.82
C THR A 150 10.03 15.33 1.87
N SER A 151 10.69 15.41 3.03
CA SER A 151 10.20 16.20 4.17
C SER A 151 11.34 16.74 5.04
N GLY A 152 10.99 17.74 5.87
CA GLY A 152 11.85 18.32 6.91
C GLY A 152 12.26 17.34 8.03
N THR A 153 12.88 17.87 9.08
CA THR A 153 13.37 17.02 10.18
C THR A 153 12.21 16.49 11.03
N HIS A 154 12.37 15.30 11.62
CA HIS A 154 11.29 14.66 12.39
C HIS A 154 10.78 15.50 13.55
N TYR A 155 11.65 16.26 14.23
CA TYR A 155 11.26 17.14 15.34
C TYR A 155 10.24 18.21 14.92
N ASP A 156 10.39 18.77 13.72
CA ASP A 156 9.52 19.83 13.21
C ASP A 156 8.16 19.29 12.74
N LEU A 157 8.13 18.03 12.31
CA LEU A 157 6.99 17.43 11.61
C LEU A 157 6.23 16.40 12.44
N GLN A 158 6.65 16.14 13.68
CA GLN A 158 6.08 15.07 14.52
C GLN A 158 4.56 15.25 14.74
N GLU A 159 4.08 16.48 14.81
CA GLU A 159 2.66 16.85 14.97
C GLU A 159 2.00 17.35 13.67
N ASP A 160 2.74 17.42 12.56
CA ASP A 160 2.19 17.88 11.28
C ASP A 160 1.46 16.73 10.56
N PRO A 161 0.12 16.79 10.42
CA PRO A 161 -0.66 15.74 9.77
C PRO A 161 -0.33 15.53 8.29
N THR A 162 0.32 16.50 7.65
CA THR A 162 0.75 16.44 6.25
C THR A 162 2.18 15.93 6.10
N ALA A 163 2.92 15.74 7.19
CA ALA A 163 4.34 15.37 7.17
C ALA A 163 5.19 16.23 6.21
N GLY A 164 4.89 17.53 6.12
CA GLY A 164 5.59 18.51 5.29
C GLY A 164 5.09 18.64 3.84
N HIS A 165 4.09 17.88 3.41
CA HIS A 165 3.56 17.95 2.03
C HIS A 165 2.66 19.17 1.76
N GLY A 166 2.23 19.88 2.82
CA GLY A 166 1.32 21.03 2.72
C GLY A 166 -0.16 20.66 2.55
N GLU A 167 -0.47 19.43 2.14
CA GLU A 167 -1.83 18.88 2.12
C GLU A 167 -1.87 17.39 2.51
N ILE A 168 -3.03 16.92 2.99
CA ILE A 168 -3.30 15.50 3.24
C ILE A 168 -3.85 14.88 1.96
N PHE A 169 -2.99 14.32 1.10
CA PHE A 169 -3.37 13.88 -0.25
C PHE A 169 -4.58 12.94 -0.33
N LEU A 170 -4.73 12.03 0.64
CA LEU A 170 -5.85 11.10 0.69
C LEU A 170 -7.15 11.72 1.19
N HIS A 171 -7.11 12.84 1.92
CA HIS A 171 -8.30 13.54 2.45
C HIS A 171 -8.59 14.87 1.74
N ARG A 172 -7.78 15.26 0.75
CA ARG A 172 -7.99 16.51 0.02
C ARG A 172 -9.25 16.44 -0.84
N GLN A 173 -9.85 17.61 -1.07
CA GLN A 173 -11.05 17.73 -1.88
C GLN A 173 -10.76 17.39 -3.35
N GLY A 174 -11.59 16.52 -3.93
CA GLY A 174 -11.46 16.11 -5.32
C GLY A 174 -11.95 14.70 -5.55
N ARG A 175 -11.57 14.13 -6.68
CA ARG A 175 -12.01 12.82 -7.12
C ARG A 175 -10.84 11.96 -7.52
N TRP A 176 -10.78 10.76 -6.96
CA TRP A 176 -9.96 9.68 -7.49
C TRP A 176 -10.79 8.86 -8.47
N HIS A 177 -10.26 8.51 -9.64
CA HIS A 177 -10.93 7.63 -10.58
C HIS A 177 -9.95 6.67 -11.27
N GLY A 178 -10.44 5.51 -11.69
CA GLY A 178 -9.65 4.54 -12.45
C GLY A 178 -10.42 3.25 -12.72
N GLU A 179 -9.71 2.24 -13.20
CA GLU A 179 -10.23 0.88 -13.34
C GLU A 179 -9.49 -0.07 -12.39
N LEU A 180 -10.24 -0.84 -11.61
CA LEU A 180 -9.70 -1.88 -10.76
C LEU A 180 -9.86 -3.24 -11.42
N THR A 181 -8.78 -4.01 -11.46
CA THR A 181 -8.81 -5.43 -11.81
C THR A 181 -9.37 -6.20 -10.63
N ALA A 182 -10.34 -7.09 -10.86
CA ALA A 182 -10.93 -7.91 -9.82
C ALA A 182 -10.71 -9.39 -10.07
N LEU A 183 -10.53 -10.13 -8.97
CA LEU A 183 -10.37 -11.56 -8.91
C LEU A 183 -11.38 -12.17 -7.94
N ASP A 184 -11.86 -13.37 -8.22
CA ASP A 184 -12.72 -14.13 -7.33
C ASP A 184 -11.93 -14.73 -6.13
N GLU A 185 -12.60 -15.50 -5.27
CA GLU A 185 -11.98 -16.16 -4.13
C GLU A 185 -10.88 -17.15 -4.50
N ASN A 186 -10.94 -17.70 -5.72
CA ASN A 186 -9.99 -18.65 -6.30
C ASN A 186 -8.91 -17.94 -7.13
N ARG A 187 -8.86 -16.60 -7.11
CA ARG A 187 -7.99 -15.74 -7.92
C ARG A 187 -8.23 -15.80 -9.43
N LYS A 188 -9.39 -16.28 -9.87
CA LYS A 188 -9.75 -16.21 -11.29
C LYS A 188 -10.16 -14.78 -11.64
N PRO A 189 -9.75 -14.24 -12.80
CA PRO A 189 -10.15 -12.91 -13.22
C PRO A 189 -11.67 -12.76 -13.36
N LEU A 190 -12.23 -11.75 -12.70
CA LEU A 190 -13.62 -11.29 -12.87
C LEU A 190 -13.75 -10.19 -13.92
N GLY A 191 -12.64 -9.51 -14.23
CA GLY A 191 -12.56 -8.42 -15.21
C GLY A 191 -12.01 -7.13 -14.61
N LYS A 192 -12.20 -6.04 -15.36
CA LYS A 192 -11.87 -4.67 -14.93
C LYS A 192 -13.14 -3.88 -14.68
N PHE A 193 -13.15 -3.07 -13.63
CA PHE A 193 -14.33 -2.35 -13.18
C PHE A 193 -13.97 -0.90 -12.88
N ALA A 194 -14.70 0.03 -13.50
CA ALA A 194 -14.59 1.45 -13.15
C ALA A 194 -14.85 1.64 -11.65
N TYR A 195 -14.03 2.47 -11.02
CA TYR A 195 -14.10 2.75 -9.60
C TYR A 195 -13.75 4.21 -9.34
N THR A 196 -14.52 4.86 -8.47
CA THR A 196 -14.34 6.28 -8.18
C THR A 196 -14.55 6.58 -6.71
N GLU A 197 -13.80 7.57 -6.23
CA GLU A 197 -13.90 8.06 -4.86
C GLU A 197 -13.90 9.57 -4.88
N THR A 198 -14.96 10.17 -4.36
CA THR A 198 -15.08 11.62 -4.27
C THR A 198 -15.01 12.03 -2.82
N LEU A 199 -14.08 12.91 -2.50
CA LEU A 199 -13.89 13.44 -1.16
C LEU A 199 -14.37 14.88 -1.08
N LYS A 200 -15.21 15.15 -0.09
CA LYS A 200 -15.73 16.48 0.20
C LYS A 200 -15.48 16.80 1.68
N PRO A 201 -14.39 17.54 1.99
CA PRO A 201 -14.17 18.03 3.35
C PRO A 201 -15.36 18.85 3.82
N SER A 202 -15.89 18.51 4.98
CA SER A 202 -16.97 19.28 5.61
C SER A 202 -16.40 20.25 6.65
N THR A 203 -15.42 19.78 7.43
CA THR A 203 -14.62 20.56 8.38
C THR A 203 -13.20 20.01 8.42
N LEU A 204 -12.32 20.59 9.24
CA LEU A 204 -10.98 20.03 9.48
C LEU A 204 -11.03 18.60 10.05
N ARG A 205 -12.07 18.24 10.80
CA ARG A 205 -12.17 16.93 11.48
C ARG A 205 -13.26 16.02 10.91
N ALA A 206 -13.87 16.40 9.80
CA ALA A 206 -14.91 15.61 9.18
C ALA A 206 -14.96 15.81 7.67
N PHE A 207 -15.18 14.72 6.94
CA PHE A 207 -15.37 14.76 5.49
C PHE A 207 -16.38 13.70 5.07
N GLU A 208 -16.99 13.91 3.92
CA GLU A 208 -17.85 12.94 3.26
C GLU A 208 -17.04 12.22 2.18
N LEU A 209 -17.13 10.89 2.17
CA LEU A 209 -16.56 10.04 1.14
C LEU A 209 -17.71 9.40 0.35
N GLU A 210 -17.70 9.62 -0.97
CA GLU A 210 -18.54 8.87 -1.90
C GLU A 210 -17.66 7.83 -2.61
N VAL A 211 -18.01 6.55 -2.51
CA VAL A 211 -17.42 5.47 -3.31
C VAL A 211 -18.45 4.96 -4.32
N LYS A 212 -18.01 4.60 -5.52
CA LYS A 212 -18.88 4.06 -6.57
C LYS A 212 -18.12 3.12 -7.49
N GLY A 213 -18.79 2.04 -7.91
CA GLY A 213 -18.24 1.07 -8.85
C GLY A 213 -17.45 -0.05 -8.19
N GLY A 214 -16.52 -0.67 -8.93
CA GLY A 214 -15.83 -1.89 -8.49
C GLY A 214 -16.66 -3.17 -8.71
N ALA A 215 -16.11 -4.32 -8.34
CA ALA A 215 -16.70 -5.62 -8.62
C ALA A 215 -17.73 -6.08 -7.57
N PHE A 216 -17.51 -5.72 -6.30
CA PHE A 216 -18.21 -6.33 -5.16
C PHE A 216 -19.38 -5.49 -4.59
N ASP A 217 -19.34 -4.16 -4.71
CA ASP A 217 -20.44 -3.26 -4.40
C ASP A 217 -20.47 -2.10 -5.40
N LYS A 218 -21.28 -2.26 -6.47
CA LYS A 218 -21.32 -1.32 -7.61
C LYS A 218 -22.07 -0.02 -7.29
N SER A 219 -22.91 -0.04 -6.27
CA SER A 219 -23.77 1.09 -5.93
C SER A 219 -22.93 2.28 -5.47
N ALA A 220 -23.40 3.50 -5.77
CA ALA A 220 -22.83 4.69 -5.16
C ALA A 220 -23.20 4.71 -3.67
N ARG A 221 -22.20 4.84 -2.81
CA ARG A 221 -22.36 4.89 -1.35
C ARG A 221 -21.67 6.12 -0.82
N ARG A 222 -22.41 6.89 -0.02
CA ARG A 222 -21.91 8.09 0.66
C ARG A 222 -21.88 7.84 2.15
N PHE A 223 -20.77 8.19 2.79
CA PHE A 223 -20.66 8.05 4.22
C PHE A 223 -19.78 9.13 4.83
N PRO A 224 -20.18 9.71 5.97
CA PRO A 224 -19.36 10.65 6.70
C PRO A 224 -18.27 9.92 7.48
N LEU A 225 -17.10 10.55 7.56
CA LEU A 225 -15.96 10.13 8.34
C LEU A 225 -15.56 11.26 9.29
N SER A 226 -15.39 10.93 10.57
CA SER A 226 -14.64 11.77 11.51
C SER A 226 -13.17 11.42 11.41
N THR A 227 -12.30 12.41 11.64
CA THR A 227 -10.85 12.21 11.58
C THR A 227 -10.11 13.06 12.59
N ASN A 228 -9.01 12.52 13.08
CA ASN A 228 -7.98 13.24 13.83
C ASN A 228 -6.71 13.44 12.98
N HIS A 229 -6.84 13.36 11.65
CA HIS A 229 -5.79 13.39 10.63
C HIS A 229 -4.83 12.19 10.60
N TRP A 230 -4.84 11.34 11.63
CA TRP A 230 -4.04 10.11 11.69
C TRP A 230 -4.87 8.84 11.56
N GLN A 231 -6.16 8.97 11.83
CA GLN A 231 -7.17 7.95 11.76
C GLN A 231 -8.43 8.59 11.20
N ALA A 232 -9.26 7.78 10.57
CA ALA A 232 -10.62 8.16 10.25
C ALA A 232 -11.58 7.01 10.55
N TRP A 233 -12.79 7.34 10.97
CA TRP A 233 -13.82 6.38 11.32
C TRP A 233 -15.21 6.91 10.99
N THR A 234 -16.10 5.98 10.67
CA THR A 234 -17.48 6.27 10.28
C THR A 234 -18.34 6.60 11.48
N THR A 235 -19.47 7.28 11.26
CA THR A 235 -20.51 7.43 12.27
C THR A 235 -21.37 6.16 12.39
N GLU A 236 -22.08 6.02 13.53
CA GLU A 236 -22.84 4.81 13.86
C GLU A 236 -23.96 4.48 12.86
N ASP A 237 -24.63 5.51 12.32
CA ASP A 237 -25.79 5.35 11.41
C ASP A 237 -25.40 5.18 9.93
N SER A 238 -24.11 5.10 9.61
CA SER A 238 -23.66 5.06 8.22
C SER A 238 -23.93 3.70 7.54
N GLU A 239 -24.30 3.69 6.26
CA GLU A 239 -24.43 2.43 5.50
C GLU A 239 -23.11 1.63 5.44
N ILE A 240 -21.98 2.33 5.55
CA ILE A 240 -20.65 1.75 5.61
C ILE A 240 -20.06 2.09 6.97
N VAL A 241 -19.65 1.09 7.74
CA VAL A 241 -19.03 1.28 9.05
C VAL A 241 -17.62 0.73 9.13
N GLY A 242 -16.69 1.49 9.71
CA GLY A 242 -15.31 1.07 9.79
C GLY A 242 -14.34 2.19 10.13
N SER A 243 -13.07 1.88 9.99
CA SER A 243 -12.00 2.82 10.27
C SER A 243 -10.72 2.45 9.54
N TYR A 244 -9.83 3.43 9.41
CA TYR A 244 -8.48 3.25 8.91
C TYR A 244 -7.51 4.17 9.63
N SER A 245 -6.23 3.77 9.63
CA SER A 245 -5.11 4.66 9.91
C SER A 245 -4.71 5.40 8.63
N LEU A 246 -4.30 6.65 8.77
CA LEU A 246 -3.77 7.54 7.75
C LEU A 246 -2.33 7.92 8.12
N SER A 247 -1.37 7.57 7.28
CA SER A 247 0.06 7.82 7.51
C SER A 247 0.56 8.88 6.53
N GLY A 248 1.01 10.02 7.07
CA GLY A 248 1.54 11.16 6.30
C GLY A 248 0.55 11.76 5.31
N GLY A 249 -0.75 11.51 5.49
CA GLY A 249 -1.77 11.86 4.51
C GLY A 249 -1.67 11.15 3.16
N ARG A 250 -0.72 10.22 2.98
CA ARG A 250 -0.40 9.61 1.69
C ARG A 250 -0.71 8.11 1.64
N ALA A 251 -0.74 7.43 2.78
CA ALA A 251 -1.17 6.03 2.84
C ALA A 251 -2.29 5.80 3.84
N LEU A 252 -3.16 4.84 3.51
CA LEU A 252 -4.16 4.35 4.45
C LEU A 252 -4.12 2.83 4.55
N SER A 253 -4.51 2.32 5.71
CA SER A 253 -4.81 0.91 5.91
C SER A 253 -5.97 0.77 6.88
N GLY A 254 -6.99 0.01 6.50
CA GLY A 254 -8.14 -0.18 7.36
C GLY A 254 -9.16 -1.16 6.84
N GLN A 255 -10.35 -1.10 7.43
CA GLN A 255 -11.44 -2.01 7.12
C GLN A 255 -12.78 -1.31 7.25
N PHE A 256 -13.67 -1.66 6.34
CA PHE A 256 -15.03 -1.17 6.24
C PHE A 256 -16.00 -2.33 6.07
N TYR A 257 -17.13 -2.25 6.74
CA TYR A 257 -18.24 -3.17 6.59
C TYR A 257 -19.39 -2.45 5.87
N HIS A 258 -19.75 -2.97 4.71
CA HIS A 258 -20.85 -2.48 3.89
C HIS A 258 -22.12 -3.19 4.34
N ARG A 259 -22.95 -2.51 5.14
CA ARG A 259 -24.19 -3.09 5.68
C ARG A 259 -25.15 -3.56 4.58
N PRO A 260 -25.39 -2.81 3.48
CA PRO A 260 -26.34 -3.23 2.45
C PRO A 260 -25.97 -4.53 1.72
N THR A 261 -24.67 -4.80 1.54
CA THR A 261 -24.17 -6.00 0.84
C THR A 261 -23.69 -7.10 1.79
N HIS A 262 -23.63 -6.81 3.09
CA HIS A 262 -23.07 -7.66 4.14
C HIS A 262 -21.64 -8.13 3.82
N LEU A 263 -20.83 -7.24 3.27
CA LEU A 263 -19.43 -7.52 2.95
C LEU A 263 -18.49 -6.65 3.78
N ARG A 264 -17.36 -7.23 4.21
CA ARG A 264 -16.24 -6.49 4.78
C ARG A 264 -15.18 -6.27 3.71
N CYS A 265 -14.85 -5.02 3.45
CA CYS A 265 -13.73 -4.60 2.62
C CYS A 265 -12.55 -4.25 3.54
N TRP A 266 -11.48 -5.01 3.44
CA TRP A 266 -10.18 -4.60 3.95
C TRP A 266 -9.42 -3.88 2.84
N ARG A 267 -8.72 -2.79 3.15
CA ARG A 267 -8.17 -1.89 2.13
C ARG A 267 -6.83 -1.29 2.54
N ARG A 268 -5.93 -1.15 1.55
CA ARG A 268 -4.74 -0.30 1.63
C ARG A 268 -4.64 0.60 0.39
N ASP A 269 -4.24 1.84 0.62
CA ASP A 269 -3.88 2.77 -0.45
C ASP A 269 -2.52 3.41 -0.19
N VAL A 270 -1.84 3.77 -1.28
CA VAL A 270 -0.65 4.61 -1.26
C VAL A 270 -0.73 5.60 -2.43
N VAL A 271 -0.62 6.88 -2.12
CA VAL A 271 -0.59 7.97 -3.09
C VAL A 271 0.87 8.30 -3.47
N THR A 272 1.11 8.78 -4.68
CA THR A 272 2.43 9.27 -5.11
C THR A 272 2.79 10.56 -4.38
N LEU A 273 4.09 10.89 -4.33
CA LEU A 273 4.60 12.11 -3.66
C LEU A 273 4.07 13.41 -4.28
N ASP A 274 3.81 13.42 -5.59
CA ASP A 274 3.18 14.55 -6.29
C ASP A 274 1.65 14.57 -6.12
N GLY A 275 1.10 13.58 -5.43
CA GLY A 275 -0.32 13.39 -5.25
C GLY A 275 -1.07 12.96 -6.51
N THR A 276 -0.48 12.77 -7.68
CA THR A 276 -1.28 12.61 -8.92
C THR A 276 -1.93 11.24 -9.06
N ARG A 277 -1.33 10.20 -8.45
CA ARG A 277 -1.75 8.80 -8.61
C ARG A 277 -1.87 8.09 -7.27
N LYS A 278 -2.72 7.07 -7.21
CA LYS A 278 -2.99 6.26 -6.02
C LYS A 278 -3.06 4.78 -6.36
N ALA A 279 -2.19 3.97 -5.78
CA ALA A 279 -2.30 2.51 -5.82
C ALA A 279 -3.30 2.06 -4.75
N VAL A 280 -4.18 1.12 -5.11
CA VAL A 280 -5.26 0.61 -4.24
C VAL A 280 -5.28 -0.90 -4.28
N VAL A 281 -5.43 -1.53 -3.12
CA VAL A 281 -5.83 -2.94 -2.98
C VAL A 281 -6.99 -3.07 -2.00
N GLN A 282 -7.95 -3.91 -2.36
CA GLN A 282 -9.12 -4.21 -1.56
C GLN A 282 -9.37 -5.70 -1.54
N HIS A 283 -9.50 -6.26 -0.34
CA HIS A 283 -9.89 -7.65 -0.11
C HIS A 283 -11.29 -7.68 0.48
N TRP A 284 -12.19 -8.41 -0.18
CA TRP A 284 -13.60 -8.47 0.19
C TRP A 284 -13.91 -9.80 0.87
N TYR A 285 -14.65 -9.73 1.97
CA TYR A 285 -14.96 -10.88 2.82
C TYR A 285 -16.45 -10.96 3.12
N ARG A 286 -16.96 -12.19 3.22
CA ARG A 286 -18.25 -12.51 3.81
C ARG A 286 -17.98 -13.32 5.09
N GLY A 287 -18.21 -12.70 6.24
CA GLY A 287 -17.71 -13.22 7.51
C GLY A 287 -16.17 -13.32 7.50
N GLY A 288 -15.64 -14.53 7.74
CA GLY A 288 -14.19 -14.79 7.69
C GLY A 288 -13.67 -15.21 6.32
N GLN A 289 -14.54 -15.53 5.35
CA GLN A 289 -14.16 -16.06 4.05
C GLN A 289 -13.95 -14.94 3.05
N ARG A 290 -12.81 -14.93 2.35
CA ARG A 290 -12.56 -13.99 1.25
C ARG A 290 -13.44 -14.39 0.05
N VAL A 291 -14.19 -13.43 -0.47
CA VAL A 291 -15.01 -13.58 -1.70
C VAL A 291 -14.31 -13.06 -2.95
N GLY A 292 -13.23 -12.29 -2.77
CA GLY A 292 -12.37 -11.87 -3.86
C GLY A 292 -11.52 -10.65 -3.50
N SER A 293 -10.79 -10.17 -4.49
CA SER A 293 -9.90 -9.01 -4.36
C SER A 293 -10.07 -8.09 -5.55
N GLN A 294 -9.91 -6.78 -5.35
CA GLN A 294 -9.77 -5.82 -6.44
C GLN A 294 -8.63 -4.85 -6.19
N PHE A 295 -7.93 -4.45 -7.24
CA PHE A 295 -6.75 -3.60 -7.13
C PHE A 295 -6.49 -2.84 -8.42
N GLY A 296 -5.72 -1.77 -8.34
CA GLY A 296 -5.34 -0.97 -9.50
C GLY A 296 -4.75 0.37 -9.10
N VAL A 297 -4.62 1.24 -10.10
CA VAL A 297 -4.13 2.61 -9.94
C VAL A 297 -5.27 3.56 -10.28
N MET A 298 -5.41 4.60 -9.48
CA MET A 298 -6.36 5.68 -9.68
C MET A 298 -5.61 7.00 -9.93
N GLU A 299 -6.22 7.88 -10.70
CA GLU A 299 -5.76 9.23 -10.99
C GLU A 299 -6.57 10.24 -10.20
N PHE A 300 -5.98 11.39 -9.90
CA PHE A 300 -6.64 12.47 -9.20
C PHE A 300 -7.13 13.58 -10.14
N GLU A 301 -8.40 13.91 -9.98
CA GLU A 301 -9.07 15.04 -10.61
C GLU A 301 -9.41 16.07 -9.51
N ARG A 302 -8.88 17.30 -9.64
CA ARG A 302 -9.21 18.41 -8.73
C ARG A 302 -10.68 18.82 -8.92
N ALA A 303 -11.33 19.18 -7.82
CA ALA A 303 -12.68 19.73 -7.82
C ALA A 303 -12.73 21.16 -8.39
#